data_AF-A0A6N9EKD9-F1
#
_entry.id   AF-A0A6N9EKD9-F1
#
_cell.length_a   1.000
_cell.length_b   1.000
_cell.length_c   1.000
_cell.angle_alpha   90.00
_cell.angle_beta   90.00
_cell.angle_gamma   90.00
#
_symmetry.space_group_name_H-M   'P 1'
#
loop_
_entity.id
_entity.type
_entity.pdbx_description
1 polymer ?
#
loop_
_entity_poly.entity_id
_entity_poly.type
_entity_poly.pdbx_seq_one_letter_code
_entity_poly.pdbx_strand_id
1 'polypeptide(L)'
;MAPRPRFDRRLPVRELPNINERITYPMLRVVDADGTQLGVISRDEALQVAQDRELDLVLVSEKANPPVCRVMDYGKFKFEQEKKAKEAKKKSHQTEVKEVKMRYKIDQHDYDVRIKQASRFLKAGDKVKCTVIFRGREIQHVSLAEKLLLRLAGDLEEQAEVQQTPKREGRNMIMFLTPRRTPLVKPNTPARPGSSPGVKSGPASSSGAERLRSHPRRPVNSNPAVVARDGTMP
;
A
#
# COMPACT_ATOMS: atom_id res chain seq x y z
N MET A 1 -24.05 -26.45 21.88
CA MET A 1 -23.95 -25.02 22.23
C MET A 1 -22.47 -24.71 22.42
N ALA A 2 -21.83 -23.99 21.48
CA ALA A 2 -20.40 -23.70 21.59
C ALA A 2 -20.14 -22.78 22.80
N PRO A 3 -19.06 -22.99 23.58
CA PRO A 3 -18.72 -22.11 24.68
C PRO A 3 -18.49 -20.70 24.14
N ARG A 4 -19.11 -19.69 24.78
CA ARG A 4 -18.90 -18.28 24.43
C ARG A 4 -17.40 -17.97 24.54
N PRO A 5 -16.78 -17.30 23.56
CA PRO A 5 -15.37 -16.95 23.63
C PRO A 5 -15.17 -16.15 24.92
N ARG A 6 -14.26 -16.63 25.79
CA ARG A 6 -13.85 -15.91 26.99
C ARG A 6 -13.23 -14.61 26.48
N PHE A 7 -13.88 -13.48 26.72
CA PHE A 7 -13.30 -12.16 26.50
C PHE A 7 -11.95 -12.14 27.23
N ASP A 8 -10.85 -12.11 26.46
CA ASP A 8 -9.51 -12.03 27.02
C ASP A 8 -9.42 -10.70 27.78
N ARG A 9 -9.49 -10.75 29.11
CA ARG A 9 -9.39 -9.58 30.01
C ARG A 9 -7.97 -9.07 30.14
N ARG A 10 -7.02 -9.63 29.39
CA ARG A 10 -5.66 -9.08 29.34
C ARG A 10 -5.75 -7.64 28.87
N LEU A 11 -5.52 -6.73 29.81
CA LEU A 11 -5.33 -5.32 29.51
C LEU A 11 -4.28 -5.23 28.41
N PRO A 12 -4.48 -4.38 27.38
CA PRO A 12 -3.46 -4.19 26.37
C PRO A 12 -2.16 -3.86 27.10
N VAL A 13 -1.13 -4.68 26.86
CA VAL A 13 0.21 -4.43 27.39
C VAL A 13 0.53 -3.02 26.92
N ARG A 14 0.60 -2.07 27.87
CA ARG A 14 1.05 -0.74 27.56
C ARG A 14 2.49 -0.95 27.11
N GLU A 15 2.72 -0.89 25.79
CA GLU A 15 4.05 -0.84 25.22
C GLU A 15 4.71 0.41 25.83
N LEU A 16 5.43 0.15 26.92
CA LEU A 16 6.15 1.17 27.63
C LEU A 16 7.31 1.56 26.71
N PRO A 17 7.44 2.83 26.34
CA PRO A 17 8.49 3.29 25.45
C PRO A 17 9.87 3.01 26.08
N ASN A 18 10.81 2.56 25.25
CA ASN A 18 12.20 2.34 25.61
C ASN A 18 12.92 3.71 25.69
N ILE A 19 12.96 4.29 26.89
CA ILE A 19 13.62 5.56 27.19
C ILE A 19 14.67 5.38 28.29
N ASN A 20 15.74 6.18 28.22
CA ASN A 20 16.79 6.27 29.25
C ASN A 20 17.29 4.88 29.70
N GLU A 21 17.05 4.54 30.97
CA GLU A 21 17.49 3.30 31.60
C GLU A 21 16.86 2.01 31.01
N ARG A 22 15.79 2.13 30.23
CA ARG A 22 15.18 0.97 29.55
C ARG A 22 15.96 0.51 28.32
N ILE A 23 16.89 1.32 27.82
CA ILE A 23 17.71 0.98 26.68
C ILE A 23 18.82 0.04 27.16
N THR A 24 18.79 -1.23 26.76
CA THR A 24 19.74 -2.25 27.24
C THR A 24 20.95 -2.47 26.32
N TYR A 25 21.00 -1.80 25.17
CA TYR A 25 22.06 -1.99 24.18
C TYR A 25 23.38 -1.32 24.63
N PRO A 26 24.54 -1.98 24.43
CA PRO A 26 25.83 -1.48 24.90
C PRO A 26 26.41 -0.34 24.04
N MET A 27 26.17 -0.39 22.72
CA MET A 27 26.61 0.62 21.76
C MET A 27 25.41 1.24 21.07
N LEU A 28 25.37 2.56 21.03
CA LEU A 28 24.26 3.35 20.49
C LEU A 28 24.78 4.36 19.49
N ARG A 29 24.07 4.53 18.37
CA ARG A 29 24.29 5.70 17.51
C ARG A 29 23.44 6.84 18.03
N VAL A 30 24.08 7.90 18.54
CA VAL A 30 23.37 9.00 19.22
C VAL A 30 23.28 10.23 18.34
N VAL A 31 22.07 10.77 18.26
CA VAL A 31 21.76 12.03 17.58
C VAL A 31 21.38 13.08 18.60
N ASP A 32 21.98 14.24 18.39
CA ASP A 32 21.83 15.50 19.09
C ASP A 32 20.34 15.94 19.21
N ALA A 33 19.95 16.75 20.20
CA ALA A 33 18.71 17.52 20.16
C ALA A 33 18.68 18.45 18.93
N ASP A 34 19.82 19.10 18.64
CA ASP A 34 20.05 19.97 17.49
C ASP A 34 20.21 19.22 16.16
N GLY A 35 20.21 17.88 16.19
CA GLY A 35 20.42 17.03 15.01
C GLY A 35 21.89 16.71 14.70
N THR A 36 22.82 17.20 15.52
CA THR A 36 24.26 16.86 15.45
C THR A 36 24.47 15.37 15.72
N GLN A 37 25.13 14.63 14.83
CA GLN A 37 25.43 13.22 15.08
C GLN A 37 26.67 13.09 15.95
N LEU A 38 26.52 12.56 17.17
CA LEU A 38 27.63 12.26 18.08
C LEU A 38 28.39 10.98 17.70
N GLY A 39 27.87 10.25 16.71
CA GLY A 39 28.45 9.00 16.23
C GLY A 39 27.99 7.80 17.04
N VAL A 40 28.84 6.78 17.11
CA VAL A 40 28.58 5.56 17.91
C VAL A 40 29.29 5.74 19.23
N ILE A 41 28.52 5.85 20.31
CA ILE A 41 29.02 6.00 21.68
C ILE A 41 28.44 4.90 22.58
N SER A 42 29.02 4.74 23.76
CA SER A 42 28.51 3.79 24.75
C SER A 42 27.17 4.26 25.32
N ARG A 43 26.43 3.32 25.91
CA ARG A 43 25.17 3.62 26.61
C ARG A 43 25.36 4.66 27.73
N ASP A 44 26.42 4.51 28.52
CA ASP A 44 26.67 5.38 29.67
C ASP A 44 27.00 6.80 29.24
N GLU A 45 27.84 6.97 28.21
CA GLU A 45 28.10 8.29 27.60
C GLU A 45 26.83 8.90 27.02
N ALA A 46 25.98 8.10 26.36
CA ALA A 46 24.71 8.58 25.82
C ALA A 46 23.75 9.07 26.91
N LEU A 47 23.72 8.39 28.07
CA LEU A 47 22.93 8.80 29.23
C LEU A 47 23.49 10.07 29.87
N GLN A 48 24.81 10.19 29.98
CA GLN A 48 25.46 11.41 30.49
C GLN A 48 25.12 12.62 29.62
N VAL A 49 25.26 12.50 28.29
CA VAL A 49 24.92 13.59 27.37
C VAL A 49 23.45 14.02 27.47
N ALA A 50 22.55 13.06 27.67
CA ALA A 50 21.13 13.36 27.89
C ALA A 50 20.91 14.10 29.22
N GLN A 51 21.60 13.67 30.28
CA GLN A 51 21.52 14.26 31.62
C GLN A 51 22.14 15.67 31.68
N ASP A 52 23.28 15.89 31.04
CA ASP A 52 23.94 17.21 30.92
C ASP A 52 23.06 18.25 30.23
N ARG A 53 22.15 17.79 29.36
CA ARG A 53 21.22 18.63 28.61
C ARG A 53 19.82 18.68 29.23
N GLU A 54 19.60 17.99 30.35
CA GLU A 54 18.30 17.86 31.00
C GLU A 54 17.19 17.30 30.06
N LEU A 55 17.57 16.43 29.12
CA LEU A 55 16.69 15.81 28.12
C LEU A 55 16.68 14.29 28.27
N ASP A 56 15.73 13.62 27.59
CA ASP A 56 15.66 12.16 27.58
C ASP A 56 16.41 11.55 26.39
N LEU A 57 17.05 10.40 26.62
CA LEU A 57 17.55 9.52 25.58
C LEU A 57 16.40 8.64 25.07
N VAL A 58 15.88 8.96 23.88
CA VAL A 58 14.77 8.23 23.27
C VAL A 58 15.30 7.32 22.17
N LEU A 59 14.93 6.04 22.24
CA LEU A 59 15.25 5.10 21.17
C LEU A 59 14.28 5.29 19.99
N VAL A 60 14.81 5.65 18.82
CA VAL A 60 14.02 5.94 17.61
C VAL A 60 13.94 4.72 16.69
N SER A 61 15.02 3.94 16.60
CA SER A 61 15.07 2.76 15.73
C SER A 61 15.96 1.67 16.27
N GLU A 62 15.37 0.51 16.58
CA GLU A 62 16.07 -0.74 16.95
C GLU A 62 16.57 -1.52 15.73
N LYS A 63 16.09 -1.17 14.52
CA LYS A 63 16.38 -1.94 13.30
C LYS A 63 17.78 -1.73 12.75
N ALA A 64 18.50 -0.70 13.22
CA ALA A 64 19.85 -0.38 12.80
C ALA A 64 20.87 -1.07 13.71
N ASN A 65 22.01 -1.48 13.15
CA ASN A 65 23.16 -1.98 13.88
C ASN A 65 24.31 -0.98 13.72
N PRO A 66 24.68 -0.18 14.75
CA PRO A 66 24.07 -0.07 16.10
C PRO A 66 22.73 0.70 16.13
N PRO A 67 21.87 0.46 17.14
CA PRO A 67 20.55 1.09 17.27
C PRO A 67 20.66 2.61 17.41
N VAL A 68 19.66 3.33 16.89
CA VAL A 68 19.67 4.80 16.83
C VAL A 68 18.87 5.38 17.97
N CYS A 69 19.57 6.13 18.82
CA CYS A 69 19.01 6.92 19.90
C CYS A 69 19.09 8.40 19.57
N ARG A 70 18.13 9.18 20.05
CA ARG A 70 18.10 10.63 19.87
C ARG A 70 17.77 11.29 21.20
N VAL A 71 18.53 12.33 21.53
CA VAL A 71 18.32 13.15 22.72
C VAL A 71 17.16 14.11 22.44
N MET A 72 16.04 13.95 23.15
CA MET A 72 14.85 14.79 23.00
C MET A 72 13.92 14.68 24.20
N ASP A 73 13.07 15.67 24.42
CA ASP A 73 11.98 15.57 25.40
C ASP A 73 10.91 14.57 24.89
N TYR A 74 10.77 13.45 25.59
CA TYR A 74 9.82 12.41 25.22
C TYR A 74 8.35 12.85 25.37
N GLY A 75 8.05 13.64 26.39
CA GLY A 75 6.70 14.13 26.69
C GLY A 75 6.17 15.01 25.56
N LYS A 76 6.97 15.97 25.12
CA LYS A 76 6.64 16.86 24.00
C LYS A 76 6.54 16.09 22.69
N PHE A 77 7.48 15.20 22.41
CA PHE A 77 7.48 14.39 21.19
C PHE A 77 6.24 13.48 21.11
N LYS A 78 5.86 12.84 22.22
CA LYS A 78 4.65 12.01 22.28
C LYS A 78 3.39 12.84 22.02
N PHE A 79 3.30 14.05 22.60
CA PHE A 79 2.17 14.94 22.38
C PHE A 79 2.06 15.36 20.91
N GLU A 80 3.17 15.73 20.28
CA GLU A 80 3.22 16.10 18.86
C GLU A 80 2.88 14.91 17.95
N GLN A 81 3.41 13.72 18.23
CA GLN A 81 3.04 12.50 17.52
C GLN A 81 1.56 12.18 17.68
N GLU A 82 1.01 12.24 18.89
CA GLU A 82 -0.42 12.02 19.11
C GLU A 82 -1.27 13.07 18.41
N LYS A 83 -0.87 14.34 18.42
CA LYS A 83 -1.57 15.42 17.72
C LYS A 83 -1.55 15.18 16.22
N LYS A 84 -0.38 14.89 15.64
CA LYS A 84 -0.21 14.57 14.22
C LYS A 84 -0.98 13.32 13.83
N ALA A 85 -0.99 12.29 14.68
CA ALA A 85 -1.77 11.08 14.45
C ALA A 85 -3.27 11.35 14.53
N LYS A 86 -3.74 12.18 15.47
CA LYS A 86 -5.13 12.63 15.56
C LYS A 86 -5.53 13.47 14.35
N GLU A 87 -4.67 14.38 13.90
CA GLU A 87 -4.89 15.17 12.68
C GLU A 87 -4.89 14.30 11.43
N ALA A 88 -3.98 13.33 11.31
CA ALA A 88 -3.96 12.37 10.22
C ALA A 88 -5.22 11.50 10.21
N LYS A 89 -5.67 11.01 11.38
CA LYS A 89 -6.92 10.25 11.53
C LYS A 89 -8.15 11.09 11.18
N LYS A 90 -8.17 12.37 11.55
CA LYS A 90 -9.25 13.30 11.17
C LYS A 90 -9.24 13.61 9.67
N LYS A 91 -8.06 13.75 9.06
CA LYS A 91 -7.89 13.99 7.62
C LYS A 91 -8.21 12.74 6.79
N SER A 92 -7.97 11.54 7.31
CA SER A 92 -8.41 10.31 6.68
C SER A 92 -9.91 10.15 6.87
N HIS A 93 -10.70 10.61 5.90
CA HIS A 93 -12.10 10.20 5.81
C HIS A 93 -12.16 8.68 5.62
N GLN A 94 -12.69 7.98 6.63
CA GLN A 94 -12.93 6.55 6.55
C GLN A 94 -13.93 6.31 5.43
N THR A 95 -13.48 5.62 4.39
CA THR A 95 -14.32 5.30 3.23
C THR A 95 -15.18 4.12 3.62
N GLU A 96 -16.45 4.37 3.90
CA GLU A 96 -17.38 3.31 4.26
C GLU A 96 -18.01 2.70 3.00
N VAL A 97 -18.43 1.44 3.11
CA VAL A 97 -19.19 0.77 2.05
C VAL A 97 -20.66 0.90 2.39
N LYS A 98 -21.37 1.73 1.64
CA LYS A 98 -22.82 1.95 1.80
C LYS A 98 -23.58 1.06 0.83
N GLU A 99 -24.61 0.39 1.33
CA GLU A 99 -25.41 -0.52 0.53
C GLU A 99 -26.70 0.15 0.05
N VAL A 100 -26.97 0.08 -1.25
CA VAL A 100 -28.23 0.51 -1.87
C VAL A 100 -28.93 -0.73 -2.40
N LYS A 101 -30.06 -1.08 -1.78
CA LYS A 101 -30.86 -2.25 -2.14
C LYS A 101 -32.04 -1.84 -3.01
N MET A 102 -32.29 -2.60 -4.07
CA MET A 102 -33.42 -2.39 -4.97
C MET A 102 -34.01 -3.72 -5.45
N ARG A 103 -35.26 -3.67 -5.92
CA ARG A 103 -35.95 -4.82 -6.52
C ARG A 103 -35.79 -4.80 -8.03
N TYR A 104 -35.92 -5.96 -8.67
CA TYR A 104 -35.89 -6.06 -10.14
C TYR A 104 -37.08 -5.35 -10.81
N LYS A 105 -38.27 -5.37 -10.18
CA LYS A 105 -39.45 -4.57 -10.53
C LYS A 105 -39.42 -3.28 -9.71
N ILE A 106 -38.62 -2.33 -10.16
CA ILE A 106 -38.61 -0.98 -9.59
C ILE A 106 -39.49 -0.07 -10.46
N ASP A 107 -40.22 0.83 -9.80
CA ASP A 107 -40.93 1.91 -10.49
C ASP A 107 -39.95 3.04 -10.83
N GLN A 108 -40.23 3.84 -11.86
CA GLN A 108 -39.34 4.93 -12.28
C GLN A 108 -39.11 5.95 -11.14
N HIS A 109 -40.14 6.25 -10.34
CA HIS A 109 -39.99 7.18 -9.22
C HIS A 109 -39.07 6.63 -8.12
N ASP A 110 -39.20 5.35 -7.76
CA ASP A 110 -38.34 4.71 -6.75
C ASP A 110 -36.89 4.58 -7.27
N TYR A 111 -36.71 4.33 -8.57
CA TYR A 111 -35.41 4.29 -9.22
C TYR A 111 -34.65 5.62 -9.07
N ASP A 112 -35.32 6.75 -9.34
CA ASP A 112 -34.72 8.07 -9.22
C ASP A 112 -34.32 8.40 -7.77
N VAL A 113 -35.09 7.94 -6.78
CA VAL A 113 -34.75 8.07 -5.36
C VAL A 113 -33.48 7.28 -5.03
N ARG A 114 -33.34 6.05 -5.56
CA ARG A 114 -32.14 5.22 -5.35
C ARG A 114 -30.90 5.78 -6.04
N ILE A 115 -31.04 6.35 -7.24
CA ILE A 115 -29.94 7.09 -7.89
C ILE A 115 -29.49 8.27 -7.04
N LYS A 116 -30.44 9.09 -6.57
CA LYS A 116 -30.11 10.24 -5.70
C LYS A 116 -29.41 9.79 -4.42
N GLN A 117 -29.84 8.67 -3.84
CA GLN A 117 -29.19 8.08 -2.68
C GLN A 117 -27.75 7.63 -3.00
N ALA A 118 -27.55 6.92 -4.11
CA ALA A 118 -26.22 6.50 -4.57
C ALA A 118 -25.30 7.70 -4.87
N SER A 119 -25.81 8.73 -5.57
CA SER A 119 -25.08 9.97 -5.86
C SER A 119 -24.65 10.70 -4.56
N ARG A 120 -25.52 10.75 -3.54
CA ARG A 120 -25.16 11.32 -2.23
C ARG A 120 -24.00 10.57 -1.56
N PHE A 121 -23.99 9.25 -1.64
CA PHE A 121 -22.91 8.43 -1.08
C PHE A 121 -21.60 8.58 -1.86
N LEU A 122 -21.67 8.65 -3.18
CA LEU A 122 -20.51 8.90 -4.04
C LEU A 122 -19.91 10.29 -3.79
N LYS A 123 -20.75 11.32 -3.62
CA LYS A 123 -20.33 12.69 -3.25
C LYS A 123 -19.69 12.75 -1.86
N ALA A 124 -20.14 11.92 -0.92
CA ALA A 124 -19.51 11.78 0.39
C ALA A 124 -18.16 11.04 0.33
N GLY A 125 -17.79 10.47 -0.82
CA GLY A 125 -16.55 9.73 -0.99
C GLY A 125 -16.61 8.29 -0.49
N ASP A 126 -17.82 7.76 -0.28
CA ASP A 126 -18.09 6.39 0.13
C ASP A 126 -18.19 5.45 -1.08
N LYS A 127 -17.86 4.17 -0.87
CA LYS A 127 -18.09 3.12 -1.86
C LYS A 127 -19.54 2.69 -1.81
N VAL A 128 -20.16 2.50 -2.96
CA VAL A 128 -21.56 2.08 -3.04
C VAL A 128 -21.64 0.63 -3.51
N LYS A 129 -22.25 -0.21 -2.69
CA LYS A 129 -22.67 -1.57 -3.06
C LYS A 129 -24.13 -1.52 -3.53
N CYS A 130 -24.35 -1.64 -4.83
CA CYS A 130 -25.69 -1.75 -5.40
C CYS A 130 -26.10 -3.23 -5.37
N THR A 131 -27.19 -3.55 -4.67
CA THR A 131 -27.70 -4.92 -4.54
C THR A 131 -29.12 -5.00 -5.10
N VAL A 132 -29.32 -5.81 -6.12
CA VAL A 132 -30.65 -6.21 -6.60
C VAL A 132 -31.06 -7.51 -5.91
N ILE A 133 -32.20 -7.51 -5.23
CA ILE A 133 -32.74 -8.72 -4.60
C ILE A 133 -33.72 -9.42 -5.53
N PHE A 134 -33.62 -10.75 -5.64
CA PHE A 134 -34.56 -11.60 -6.36
C PHE A 134 -35.42 -12.39 -5.35
N ARG A 135 -36.73 -12.55 -5.62
CA ARG A 135 -37.58 -13.42 -4.80
C ARG A 135 -37.85 -14.74 -5.52
N GLY A 136 -37.45 -15.85 -4.89
CA GLY A 136 -37.83 -17.21 -5.31
C GLY A 136 -37.50 -17.51 -6.78
N ARG A 137 -38.54 -17.67 -7.60
CA ARG A 137 -38.45 -18.03 -9.04
C ARG A 137 -37.99 -16.88 -9.94
N GLU A 138 -37.92 -15.66 -9.43
CA GLU A 138 -37.52 -14.46 -10.19
C GLU A 138 -36.02 -14.42 -10.54
N ILE A 139 -35.26 -15.37 -10.01
CA ILE A 139 -33.86 -15.61 -10.35
C ILE A 139 -33.65 -15.81 -11.86
N GLN A 140 -34.67 -16.25 -12.61
CA GLN A 140 -34.59 -16.39 -14.07
C GLN A 140 -34.45 -15.04 -14.80
N HIS A 141 -34.87 -13.94 -14.18
CA HIS A 141 -34.80 -12.59 -14.76
C HIS A 141 -33.48 -11.87 -14.45
N VAL A 142 -32.35 -12.58 -14.50
CA VAL A 142 -31.02 -11.98 -14.31
C VAL A 142 -30.77 -10.86 -15.33
N SER A 143 -31.13 -11.10 -16.59
CA SER A 143 -30.89 -10.14 -17.68
C SER A 143 -31.60 -8.80 -17.49
N LEU A 144 -32.75 -8.76 -16.81
CA LEU A 144 -33.45 -7.51 -16.52
C LEU A 144 -32.74 -6.73 -15.41
N ALA A 145 -32.30 -7.42 -14.37
CA ALA A 145 -31.56 -6.79 -13.29
C ALA A 145 -30.17 -6.33 -13.75
N GLU A 146 -29.55 -7.03 -14.71
CA GLU A 146 -28.26 -6.64 -15.28
C GLU A 146 -28.40 -5.36 -16.09
N LYS A 147 -29.43 -5.28 -16.95
CA LYS A 147 -29.77 -4.04 -17.67
C LYS A 147 -30.03 -2.88 -16.73
N LEU A 148 -30.73 -3.10 -15.61
CA LEU A 148 -31.00 -2.08 -14.60
C LEU A 148 -29.71 -1.59 -13.94
N LEU A 149 -28.81 -2.50 -13.54
CA LEU A 149 -27.52 -2.13 -12.96
C LEU A 149 -26.61 -1.41 -13.96
N LEU A 150 -26.61 -1.83 -15.23
CA LEU A 150 -25.88 -1.17 -16.31
C LEU A 150 -26.44 0.24 -16.58
N ARG A 151 -27.76 0.41 -16.57
CA ARG A 151 -28.41 1.73 -16.68
C ARG A 151 -27.97 2.63 -15.52
N LEU A 152 -28.01 2.12 -14.29
CA LEU A 152 -27.58 2.85 -13.11
C LEU A 152 -26.09 3.21 -13.15
N ALA A 153 -25.25 2.32 -13.69
CA ALA A 153 -23.83 2.60 -13.89
C ALA A 153 -23.61 3.72 -14.91
N GLY A 154 -24.38 3.76 -16.00
CA GLY A 154 -24.34 4.85 -17.00
C GLY A 154 -24.81 6.19 -16.42
N ASP A 155 -25.93 6.19 -15.67
CA ASP A 155 -26.44 7.39 -15.00
C ASP A 155 -25.46 7.97 -13.96
N LEU A 156 -24.57 7.12 -13.40
CA LEU A 156 -23.58 7.50 -12.38
C LEU A 156 -22.13 7.56 -12.90
N GLU A 157 -21.89 7.38 -14.20
CA GLU A 157 -20.54 7.32 -14.80
C GLU A 157 -19.73 8.62 -14.60
N GLU A 158 -20.44 9.75 -14.50
CA GLU A 158 -19.85 11.06 -14.22
C GLU A 158 -19.21 11.12 -12.81
N GLN A 159 -19.81 10.46 -11.83
CA GLN A 159 -19.45 10.57 -10.41
C GLN A 159 -18.75 9.31 -9.86
N ALA A 160 -18.92 8.17 -10.53
CA ALA A 160 -18.43 6.86 -10.10
C ALA A 160 -17.71 6.11 -11.20
N GLU A 161 -16.81 5.24 -10.76
CA GLU A 161 -16.15 4.24 -11.58
C GLU A 161 -16.62 2.85 -11.14
N VAL A 162 -16.88 1.98 -12.11
CA VAL A 162 -17.33 0.60 -11.84
C VAL A 162 -16.13 -0.23 -11.43
N GLN A 163 -16.00 -0.49 -10.13
CA GLN A 163 -14.93 -1.35 -9.60
C GLN A 163 -15.21 -2.83 -9.91
N GLN A 164 -16.47 -3.23 -9.76
CA GLN A 164 -16.90 -4.61 -10.00
C GLN A 164 -18.18 -4.59 -10.82
N THR A 165 -18.12 -5.23 -11.98
CA THR A 165 -19.26 -5.45 -12.87
C THR A 165 -20.35 -6.26 -12.15
N PRO A 166 -21.61 -6.21 -12.63
CA PRO A 166 -22.72 -6.96 -12.03
C PRO A 166 -22.39 -8.44 -11.89
N LYS A 167 -22.25 -8.92 -10.66
CA LYS A 167 -22.05 -10.35 -10.36
C LYS A 167 -23.22 -10.87 -9.57
N ARG A 168 -23.71 -12.04 -9.97
CA ARG A 168 -24.76 -12.75 -9.25
C ARG A 168 -24.16 -13.48 -8.05
N GLU A 169 -24.68 -13.18 -6.87
CA GLU A 169 -24.32 -13.81 -5.60
C GLU A 169 -25.58 -14.45 -5.00
N GLY A 170 -25.83 -15.70 -5.38
CA GLY A 170 -26.99 -16.48 -4.92
C GLY A 170 -28.33 -15.89 -5.36
N ARG A 171 -29.06 -15.34 -4.38
CA ARG A 171 -30.39 -14.70 -4.53
C ARG A 171 -30.31 -13.19 -4.78
N ASN A 172 -29.10 -12.64 -4.85
CA ASN A 172 -28.86 -11.23 -5.08
C ASN A 172 -27.95 -11.05 -6.30
N MET A 173 -28.00 -9.89 -6.92
CA MET A 173 -26.97 -9.44 -7.86
C MET A 173 -26.35 -8.16 -7.32
N ILE A 174 -25.02 -8.14 -7.28
CA ILE A 174 -24.25 -7.08 -6.65
C ILE A 174 -23.35 -6.40 -7.67
N MET A 175 -23.19 -5.09 -7.52
CA MET A 175 -22.26 -4.25 -8.26
C MET A 175 -21.60 -3.29 -7.27
N PHE A 176 -20.30 -3.03 -7.44
CA PHE A 176 -19.57 -2.07 -6.62
C PHE A 176 -19.15 -0.87 -7.45
N LEU A 177 -19.51 0.31 -6.94
CA LEU A 177 -19.16 1.61 -7.49
C LEU A 177 -18.19 2.31 -6.54
N THR A 178 -17.10 2.79 -7.08
CA THR A 178 -16.12 3.62 -6.36
C THR A 178 -16.27 5.07 -6.79
N PRO A 179 -16.26 6.03 -5.84
CA PRO A 179 -16.36 7.44 -6.18
C PRO A 179 -15.09 7.89 -6.90
N ARG A 180 -15.26 8.66 -7.97
CA ARG A 180 -14.13 9.29 -8.65
C ARG A 180 -13.62 10.44 -7.78
N ARG A 181 -12.49 10.22 -7.10
CA ARG A 181 -11.86 11.20 -6.19
C ARG A 181 -11.16 12.38 -6.90
N THR A 182 -11.44 12.59 -8.17
CA THR A 182 -10.85 13.67 -8.95
C THR A 182 -11.96 14.36 -9.73
N PRO A 183 -12.17 15.68 -9.60
CA PRO A 183 -12.90 16.43 -10.60
C PRO A 183 -12.15 16.23 -11.91
N LEU A 184 -12.73 15.45 -12.83
CA LEU A 184 -12.15 15.14 -14.12
C LEU A 184 -12.06 16.44 -14.96
N VAL A 185 -11.00 17.20 -14.77
CA VAL A 185 -10.47 18.04 -15.85
C VAL A 185 -9.90 17.07 -16.87
N LYS A 186 -10.66 16.82 -17.94
CA LYS A 186 -10.16 16.13 -19.12
C LYS A 186 -8.91 16.89 -19.59
N PRO A 187 -7.70 16.28 -19.65
CA PRO A 187 -6.59 16.92 -20.35
C PRO A 187 -6.94 16.94 -21.83
N ASN A 188 -7.48 18.06 -22.29
CA ASN A 188 -7.59 18.36 -23.70
C ASN A 188 -6.15 18.45 -24.24
N THR A 189 -5.67 17.38 -24.84
CA THR A 189 -4.36 17.36 -25.49
C THR A 189 -4.57 17.97 -26.87
N PRO A 190 -4.03 19.17 -27.17
CA PRO A 190 -4.02 19.64 -28.55
C PRO A 190 -3.08 18.73 -29.34
N ALA A 191 -3.63 18.04 -30.33
CA ALA A 191 -2.88 17.29 -31.33
C ALA A 191 -1.82 18.22 -31.96
N ARG A 192 -0.54 17.91 -31.75
CA ARG A 192 0.55 18.54 -32.49
C ARG A 192 0.63 17.87 -33.87
N PRO A 193 0.55 18.61 -34.99
CA PRO A 193 0.79 18.06 -36.31
C PRO A 193 2.30 18.04 -36.59
N GLY A 194 2.77 16.97 -37.25
CA GLY A 194 3.99 17.00 -38.05
C GLY A 194 5.26 16.45 -37.38
N SER A 195 5.59 15.19 -37.69
CA SER A 195 6.98 14.81 -37.96
C SER A 195 7.00 13.68 -39.00
N SER A 196 7.52 14.02 -40.17
CA SER A 196 7.72 13.17 -41.34
C SER A 196 8.76 12.07 -41.06
N PRO A 197 8.64 10.86 -41.64
CA PRO A 197 9.73 9.89 -41.66
C PRO A 197 10.54 10.05 -42.96
N GLY A 198 11.81 10.43 -42.83
CA GLY A 198 12.76 10.58 -43.94
C GLY A 198 14.08 9.85 -43.72
N VAL A 199 14.20 8.72 -44.43
CA VAL A 199 15.42 8.20 -45.09
C VAL A 199 16.54 7.60 -44.22
N LYS A 200 16.83 6.29 -44.45
CA LYS A 200 18.07 5.82 -45.10
C LYS A 200 17.98 4.33 -45.45
N SER A 201 17.79 4.08 -46.74
CA SER A 201 18.09 2.83 -47.44
C SER A 201 19.61 2.73 -47.69
N GLY A 202 20.18 1.55 -47.47
CA GLY A 202 21.52 1.16 -47.89
C GLY A 202 21.47 -0.26 -48.49
N PRO A 203 22.14 -0.53 -49.62
CA PRO A 203 21.85 -1.69 -50.46
C PRO A 203 22.68 -2.93 -50.12
N ALA A 204 22.17 -4.08 -50.58
CA ALA A 204 22.85 -5.37 -50.62
C ALA A 204 23.63 -5.57 -51.94
N SER A 205 24.79 -6.23 -51.86
CA SER A 205 25.42 -7.12 -52.87
C SER A 205 26.84 -7.46 -52.38
N SER A 206 27.07 -8.67 -51.86
CA SER A 206 27.46 -9.92 -52.54
C SER A 206 28.95 -9.99 -52.94
N SER A 207 29.67 -10.96 -52.38
CA SER A 207 30.32 -12.08 -53.11
C SER A 207 31.67 -12.53 -52.52
N GLY A 208 31.80 -13.86 -52.39
CA GLY A 208 33.07 -14.63 -52.35
C GLY A 208 33.80 -14.62 -51.00
N ALA A 209 34.39 -15.71 -50.50
CA ALA A 209 34.53 -17.09 -50.91
C ALA A 209 35.10 -17.86 -49.70
N GLU A 210 34.94 -19.20 -49.67
CA GLU A 210 35.88 -20.24 -49.17
C GLU A 210 36.72 -19.97 -47.89
N ARG A 211 36.95 -20.90 -46.94
CA ARG A 211 36.98 -22.36 -46.93
C ARG A 211 37.32 -22.80 -45.48
N LEU A 212 36.85 -23.99 -45.10
CA LEU A 212 37.51 -25.03 -44.29
C LEU A 212 38.03 -24.75 -42.86
N ARG A 213 37.51 -25.60 -41.95
CA ARG A 213 38.16 -26.29 -40.80
C ARG A 213 38.70 -25.35 -39.70
N SER A 214 38.49 -25.55 -38.41
CA SER A 214 38.60 -26.76 -37.61
C SER A 214 38.15 -26.41 -36.18
N HIS A 215 37.40 -27.29 -35.52
CA HIS A 215 37.40 -27.39 -34.05
C HIS A 215 38.84 -27.73 -33.61
N PRO A 216 39.36 -27.32 -32.42
CA PRO A 216 38.70 -27.67 -31.16
C PRO A 216 38.96 -26.79 -29.90
N ARG A 217 38.18 -27.14 -28.85
CA ARG A 217 38.51 -27.16 -27.41
C ARG A 217 38.47 -25.87 -26.57
N ARG A 218 37.60 -25.96 -25.55
CA ARG A 218 37.68 -25.31 -24.23
C ARG A 218 39.09 -25.41 -23.60
N PRO A 219 39.36 -24.55 -22.62
CA PRO A 219 39.71 -25.11 -21.32
C PRO A 219 38.91 -24.52 -20.16
N VAL A 220 38.65 -25.41 -19.20
CA VAL A 220 38.19 -25.17 -17.84
C VAL A 220 39.30 -24.47 -17.05
N ASN A 221 38.97 -23.50 -16.19
CA ASN A 221 39.93 -23.01 -15.21
C ASN A 221 39.47 -23.43 -13.81
N SER A 222 40.09 -24.50 -13.33
CA SER A 222 40.09 -24.96 -11.94
C SER A 222 41.48 -24.65 -11.38
N ASN A 223 41.55 -23.78 -10.39
CA ASN A 223 42.82 -23.45 -9.73
C ASN A 223 43.11 -24.46 -8.60
N PRO A 224 44.31 -25.08 -8.54
CA PRO A 224 44.68 -26.04 -7.50
C PRO A 224 45.62 -25.47 -6.41
N ALA A 225 45.43 -25.99 -5.20
CA ALA A 225 46.38 -26.54 -4.21
C ALA A 225 47.69 -25.81 -3.84
N VAL A 226 47.94 -25.70 -2.51
CA VAL A 226 49.21 -26.04 -1.77
C VAL A 226 48.82 -26.28 -0.29
N VAL A 227 48.75 -27.49 0.30
CA VAL A 227 49.76 -28.46 0.85
C VAL A 227 50.61 -27.85 1.99
N ALA A 228 50.61 -28.33 3.25
CA ALA A 228 51.35 -29.49 3.81
C ALA A 228 50.91 -29.69 5.30
N ARG A 229 50.67 -30.93 5.80
CA ARG A 229 51.60 -31.81 6.57
C ARG A 229 52.40 -31.05 7.64
N ASP A 230 52.31 -31.35 8.94
CA ASP A 230 52.67 -32.61 9.59
C ASP A 230 51.97 -32.77 10.95
N GLY A 231 51.74 -34.02 11.35
CA GLY A 231 51.39 -34.40 12.71
C GLY A 231 52.40 -35.39 13.28
N THR A 232 52.54 -35.40 14.62
CA THR A 232 52.73 -36.58 15.53
C THR A 232 53.67 -36.27 16.71
N MET A 233 53.06 -36.19 17.91
CA MET A 233 53.46 -36.75 19.23
C MET A 233 54.78 -36.29 19.89
N PRO A 234 55.01 -36.60 21.19
CA PRO A 234 54.33 -37.52 22.15
C PRO A 234 53.35 -36.89 23.13
#